data_AF-A0A183Q0F9-F1
#
_entry.id   AF-A0A183Q0F9-F1
#
_cell.length_a   1.000
_cell.length_b   1.000
_cell.length_c   1.000
_cell.angle_alpha   90.00
_cell.angle_beta   90.00
_cell.angle_gamma   90.00
#
_symmetry.space_group_name_H-M   'P 1'
#
loop_
_entity.id
_entity.type
_entity.pdbx_description
1 polymer ?
#
loop_
_entity_poly.entity_id
_entity_poly.type
_entity_poly.pdbx_seq_one_letter_code
_entity_poly.pdbx_strand_id
1 'polypeptide(L)'
;TTTTTIKKVQVFINSCLRKILNINWPDTISNSLLWERTNQLPAEEEIIKRRWKWIEHTLRKSSNCITRQALTWNTEGKRERGRPKNTMRPIIEADMKKMNNNWTELESIAQGRVGWRMLVSGLFSFTKSNRRK
;
A
#
# COMPACT_ATOMS: atom_id res chain seq x y z
N THR A 1 11.18 8.99 -3.05
CA THR A 1 12.10 8.01 -2.44
C THR A 1 11.43 6.66 -2.30
N THR A 2 10.22 6.57 -1.74
CA THR A 2 9.45 5.31 -1.64
C THR A 2 9.16 4.65 -2.99
N THR A 3 8.75 5.40 -4.01
CA THR A 3 8.49 4.84 -5.36
C THR A 3 9.73 4.17 -5.96
N THR A 4 10.91 4.75 -5.77
CA THR A 4 12.19 4.18 -6.21
C THR A 4 12.53 2.90 -5.46
N THR A 5 12.37 2.87 -4.13
CA THR A 5 12.60 1.68 -3.32
C THR A 5 11.61 0.56 -3.67
N ILE A 6 10.32 0.90 -3.83
CA ILE A 6 9.27 -0.05 -4.26
C ILE A 6 9.62 -0.62 -5.65
N LYS A 7 10.06 0.21 -6.59
CA LYS A 7 10.52 -0.25 -7.92
C LYS A 7 11.71 -1.21 -7.82
N LYS A 8 12.70 -0.91 -6.97
CA LYS A 8 13.84 -1.82 -6.73
C LYS A 8 13.39 -3.16 -6.16
N VAL A 9 12.49 -3.15 -5.17
CA VAL A 9 11.89 -4.36 -4.60
C VAL A 9 11.11 -5.15 -5.67
N GLN A 10 10.35 -4.48 -6.52
CA GLN A 10 9.63 -5.12 -7.62
C GLN A 10 10.57 -5.80 -8.62
N VAL A 11 11.67 -5.15 -8.99
CA VAL A 11 12.68 -5.72 -9.90
C VAL A 11 13.30 -6.97 -9.29
N PHE A 12 13.64 -6.91 -8.00
CA PHE A 12 14.15 -8.08 -7.27
C PHE A 12 13.15 -9.24 -7.28
N ILE A 13 11.88 -8.98 -6.92
CA ILE A 13 10.80 -9.99 -6.93
C ILE A 13 10.64 -10.59 -8.34
N ASN A 14 10.59 -9.77 -9.38
CA ASN A 14 10.47 -10.25 -10.75
C ASN A 14 11.67 -11.12 -11.18
N SER A 15 12.87 -10.81 -10.71
CA SER A 15 14.06 -11.64 -10.95
C SER A 15 13.91 -13.01 -10.28
N CYS A 16 13.46 -13.05 -9.02
CA CYS A 16 13.19 -14.30 -8.31
C CYS A 16 12.11 -15.14 -9.02
N LEU A 17 11.00 -14.52 -9.44
CA LEU A 17 9.91 -15.23 -10.13
C LEU A 17 10.36 -15.85 -11.45
N ARG A 18 11.21 -15.16 -12.23
CA ARG A 18 11.78 -15.71 -13.46
C ARG A 18 12.68 -16.91 -13.19
N LYS A 19 13.51 -16.86 -12.14
CA LYS A 19 14.36 -17.99 -11.73
C LYS A 19 13.53 -19.19 -11.28
N ILE A 20 12.46 -18.98 -10.51
CA ILE A 20 11.57 -20.04 -10.04
C ILE A 20 10.85 -20.72 -11.21
N LEU A 21 10.43 -19.95 -12.21
CA LEU A 21 9.80 -20.48 -13.42
C LEU A 21 10.80 -20.99 -14.48
N ASN A 22 12.10 -20.98 -14.17
CA ASN A 22 13.18 -21.37 -15.08
C ASN A 22 13.15 -20.65 -16.45
N ILE A 23 12.77 -19.36 -16.44
CA ILE A 23 12.70 -18.54 -17.66
C ILE A 23 14.10 -18.01 -17.98
N ASN A 24 14.64 -18.46 -19.10
CA ASN A 24 15.96 -18.04 -19.58
C ASN A 24 15.84 -16.91 -20.62
N TRP A 25 16.98 -16.28 -20.93
CA TRP A 25 17.06 -15.16 -21.88
C TRP A 25 16.40 -15.41 -23.26
N PRO A 26 16.44 -16.62 -23.88
CA PRO A 26 15.71 -16.85 -25.13
C PRO A 26 14.18 -16.75 -24.97
N ASP A 27 13.63 -17.03 -23.78
CA ASP A 27 12.19 -16.99 -23.51
C ASP A 27 11.80 -15.64 -22.88
N THR A 28 11.75 -14.59 -23.69
CA THR A 28 11.40 -13.25 -23.19
C THR A 28 9.91 -13.14 -22.86
N ILE A 29 9.59 -13.09 -21.56
CA ILE A 29 8.23 -12.93 -21.04
C ILE A 29 8.02 -11.53 -20.46
N SER A 30 6.88 -10.91 -20.79
CA SER A 30 6.45 -9.61 -20.24
C SER A 30 6.16 -9.70 -18.74
N ASN A 31 6.36 -8.60 -18.01
CA ASN A 31 6.09 -8.58 -16.56
C ASN A 31 4.61 -8.86 -16.23
N SER A 32 3.67 -8.43 -17.08
CA SER A 32 2.24 -8.69 -16.89
C SER A 32 1.91 -10.17 -16.97
N LEU A 33 2.44 -10.87 -17.98
CA LEU A 33 2.25 -12.31 -18.17
C LEU A 33 2.92 -13.12 -17.04
N LEU A 34 4.07 -12.67 -16.56
CA LEU A 34 4.75 -13.26 -15.40
C LEU A 34 3.86 -13.23 -14.15
N TRP A 35 3.21 -12.09 -13.88
CA TRP A 35 2.33 -11.94 -12.72
C TRP A 35 1.02 -12.72 -12.86
N GLU A 36 0.46 -12.80 -14.06
CA GLU A 36 -0.72 -13.61 -14.35
C GLU A 36 -0.44 -15.10 -14.11
N ARG A 37 0.67 -15.61 -14.65
CA ARG A 37 1.08 -17.02 -14.49
C ARG A 37 1.36 -17.42 -13.04
N THR A 38 1.85 -16.47 -12.23
CA THR A 38 2.19 -16.70 -10.82
C THR A 38 1.08 -16.31 -9.85
N ASN A 39 -0.04 -15.75 -10.34
CA ASN A 39 -1.09 -15.12 -9.54
C ASN A 39 -0.55 -14.10 -8.52
N GLN A 40 0.59 -13.48 -8.80
CA GLN A 40 1.21 -12.49 -7.91
C GLN A 40 0.70 -11.09 -8.19
N LEU A 41 0.66 -10.27 -7.13
CA LEU A 41 0.35 -8.85 -7.24
C LEU A 41 1.66 -8.04 -7.23
N PRO A 42 1.67 -6.85 -7.85
CA PRO A 42 2.79 -5.93 -7.70
C PRO A 42 3.03 -5.57 -6.23
N ALA A 43 4.29 -5.46 -5.86
CA ALA A 43 4.76 -5.16 -4.51
C ALA A 43 4.16 -3.86 -3.96
N GLU A 44 3.92 -2.86 -4.82
CA GLU A 44 3.26 -1.62 -4.41
C GLU A 44 1.89 -1.89 -3.79
N GLU A 45 1.09 -2.73 -4.43
CA GLU A 45 -0.25 -3.01 -3.94
C GLU A 45 -0.19 -3.79 -2.64
N GLU A 46 0.67 -4.82 -2.57
CA GLU A 46 0.82 -5.60 -1.35
C GLU A 46 1.24 -4.72 -0.15
N ILE A 47 2.15 -3.78 -0.38
CA ILE A 47 2.55 -2.79 0.63
C ILE A 47 1.35 -1.93 1.06
N ILE A 48 0.54 -1.46 0.11
CA ILE A 48 -0.66 -0.68 0.40
C ILE A 48 -1.67 -1.52 1.20
N LYS A 49 -1.91 -2.79 0.84
CA LYS A 49 -2.80 -3.70 1.58
C LYS A 49 -2.37 -3.89 3.02
N ARG A 50 -1.09 -4.16 3.23
CA ARG A 50 -0.51 -4.37 4.56
C ARG A 50 -0.60 -3.09 5.40
N ARG A 51 -0.37 -1.93 4.78
CA ARG A 51 -0.54 -0.63 5.41
C ARG A 51 -1.98 -0.40 5.85
N TRP A 52 -2.97 -0.62 4.97
CA TRP A 52 -4.38 -0.48 5.33
C TRP A 52 -4.79 -1.47 6.42
N LYS A 53 -4.37 -2.72 6.35
CA LYS A 53 -4.61 -3.69 7.44
C LYS A 53 -4.04 -3.22 8.78
N TRP A 54 -2.89 -2.55 8.78
CA TRP A 54 -2.31 -1.97 10.00
C TRP A 54 -3.11 -0.75 10.49
N ILE A 55 -3.55 0.13 9.59
CA ILE A 55 -4.39 1.31 9.92
C ILE A 55 -5.73 0.87 10.54
N GLU A 56 -6.35 -0.17 10.00
CA GLU A 56 -7.56 -0.78 10.58
C GLU A 56 -7.35 -1.15 12.04
N HIS A 57 -6.22 -1.82 12.32
CA HIS A 57 -5.90 -2.29 13.65
C HIS A 57 -5.63 -1.14 14.62
N THR A 58 -4.97 -0.06 14.16
CA THR A 58 -4.71 1.11 15.00
C THR A 58 -5.96 1.94 15.25
N LEU A 59 -6.83 2.12 14.25
CA LEU A 59 -8.09 2.87 14.38
C LEU A 59 -9.13 2.16 15.25
N ARG A 60 -9.12 0.83 15.32
CA ARG A 60 -9.98 0.05 16.23
C ARG A 60 -9.57 0.10 17.69
N LYS A 61 -8.37 0.58 18.01
CA LYS A 61 -7.97 0.79 19.41
C LYS A 61 -8.76 1.95 20.01
N SER A 62 -8.82 1.99 21.34
CA SER A 62 -9.42 3.10 22.06
C SER A 62 -8.79 4.42 21.65
N SER A 63 -9.57 5.50 21.69
CA SER A 63 -9.11 6.87 21.42
C SER A 63 -7.92 7.28 22.29
N ASN A 64 -7.87 6.78 23.53
CA ASN A 64 -6.81 7.05 24.49
C ASN A 64 -5.53 6.26 24.23
N CYS A 65 -5.52 5.33 23.27
CA CYS A 65 -4.33 4.54 22.98
C CYS A 65 -3.26 5.38 22.28
N ILE A 66 -2.05 5.38 22.82
CA ILE A 66 -0.88 6.11 22.29
C ILE A 66 -0.67 5.82 20.80
N THR A 67 -0.85 4.57 20.37
CA THR A 67 -0.66 4.20 18.95
C THR A 67 -1.71 4.83 18.03
N ARG A 68 -2.93 5.08 18.52
CA ARG A 68 -3.99 5.73 17.75
C ARG A 68 -3.75 7.23 17.69
N GLN A 69 -3.40 7.85 18.81
CA GLN A 69 -3.04 9.27 18.86
C GLN A 69 -1.85 9.58 17.97
N ALA A 70 -0.82 8.74 17.98
CA ALA A 70 0.36 8.87 17.14
C ALA A 70 0.07 8.78 15.63
N LEU A 71 -1.01 8.10 15.22
CA LEU A 71 -1.40 8.01 13.80
C LEU A 71 -1.87 9.36 13.26
N THR A 72 -2.64 10.09 14.07
CA THR A 72 -3.20 11.41 13.76
C THR A 72 -2.28 12.57 14.15
N TRP A 73 -1.27 12.33 14.98
CA TRP A 73 -0.39 13.36 15.49
C TRP A 73 0.41 14.05 14.38
N ASN A 74 0.31 15.38 14.30
CA ASN A 74 1.20 16.20 13.49
C ASN A 74 2.28 16.79 14.41
N THR A 75 3.55 16.48 14.17
CA THR A 75 4.63 17.11 14.93
C THR A 75 4.83 18.53 14.43
N GLU A 76 4.54 19.52 15.26
CA GLU A 76 4.92 20.91 14.99
C GLU A 76 6.45 21.05 15.04
N GLY A 77 7.05 21.67 14.02
CA GLY A 77 8.48 21.92 13.97
C GLY A 77 9.12 21.73 12.59
N LYS A 78 10.27 22.38 12.40
CA LYS A 78 11.09 22.24 11.19
C LYS A 78 11.83 20.90 11.25
N ARG A 79 11.81 20.15 10.14
CA ARG A 79 12.55 18.88 10.05
C ARG A 79 14.05 19.15 9.91
N GLU A 80 14.85 18.35 10.60
CA GLU A 80 16.30 18.34 10.43
C GLU A 80 16.73 17.99 9.01
N ARG A 81 17.82 18.63 8.55
CA ARG A 81 18.41 18.37 7.24
C ARG A 81 18.93 16.92 7.21
N GLY A 82 18.50 16.15 6.22
CA GLY A 82 18.89 14.73 6.06
C GLY A 82 17.87 13.71 6.53
N ARG A 83 16.83 14.12 7.28
CA ARG A 83 15.74 13.20 7.67
C ARG A 83 14.89 12.78 6.44
N PRO A 84 14.45 11.51 6.33
CA PRO A 84 13.54 11.08 5.28
C PRO A 84 12.29 11.96 5.22
N LYS A 85 11.93 12.42 4.01
CA LYS A 85 10.84 13.40 3.78
C LYS A 85 9.43 12.85 4.10
N ASN A 86 9.29 11.55 4.29
CA ASN A 86 8.01 10.86 4.23
C ASN A 86 7.63 10.27 5.59
N THR A 87 6.65 10.91 6.25
CA THR A 87 6.02 10.47 7.50
C THR A 87 4.78 9.61 7.18
N MET A 88 4.36 8.76 8.12
CA MET A 88 3.17 7.91 7.96
C MET A 88 1.91 8.70 7.59
N ARG A 89 1.64 9.83 8.26
CA ARG A 89 0.44 10.64 8.03
C ARG A 89 0.31 11.17 6.58
N PRO A 90 1.31 11.87 5.99
CA PRO A 90 1.26 12.27 4.57
C PRO A 90 1.12 11.12 3.58
N ILE A 91 1.71 9.95 3.88
CA ILE A 91 1.57 8.76 3.04
C ILE A 91 0.11 8.28 3.05
N ILE A 92 -0.50 8.22 4.24
CA ILE A 92 -1.90 7.81 4.41
C ILE A 92 -2.84 8.83 3.77
N GLU A 93 -2.61 10.13 3.99
CA GLU A 93 -3.41 11.20 3.37
C GLU A 93 -3.37 11.13 1.83
N ALA A 94 -2.20 10.82 1.24
CA ALA A 94 -2.09 10.62 -0.20
C ALA A 94 -2.86 9.38 -0.68
N ASP A 95 -2.81 8.27 0.06
CA ASP A 95 -3.59 7.07 -0.26
C ASP A 95 -5.11 7.30 -0.08
N MET A 96 -5.52 8.07 0.94
CA MET A 96 -6.91 8.47 1.18
C MET A 96 -7.45 9.37 0.09
N LYS A 97 -6.64 10.33 -0.36
CA LYS A 97 -7.00 11.23 -1.46
C LYS A 97 -7.29 10.47 -2.76
N LYS A 98 -6.59 9.35 -3.01
CA LYS A 98 -6.89 8.45 -4.14
C LYS A 98 -8.26 7.77 -4.03
N MET A 99 -8.76 7.58 -2.81
CA MET A 99 -10.05 6.95 -2.53
C MET A 99 -11.20 7.94 -2.35
N ASN A 100 -10.92 9.25 -2.41
CA ASN A 100 -11.89 10.32 -2.15
C ASN A 100 -12.58 10.21 -0.78
N ASN A 101 -11.86 9.73 0.25
CA ASN A 101 -12.38 9.59 1.62
C ASN A 101 -11.69 10.56 2.58
N ASN A 102 -12.41 11.02 3.60
CA ASN A 102 -11.86 11.82 4.70
C ASN A 102 -11.51 10.97 5.94
N TRP A 103 -10.83 11.56 6.93
CA TRP A 103 -10.45 10.87 8.17
C TRP A 103 -11.67 10.42 8.98
N THR A 104 -12.73 11.22 9.03
CA THR A 104 -13.95 10.93 9.78
C THR A 104 -14.72 9.72 9.24
N GLU A 105 -14.85 9.61 7.92
CA GLU A 105 -15.43 8.46 7.23
C GLU A 105 -14.58 7.21 7.45
N LEU A 106 -13.25 7.36 7.36
CA LEU A 106 -12.34 6.24 7.57
C LEU A 106 -12.45 5.69 9.00
N GLU A 107 -12.55 6.55 10.01
CA GLU A 107 -12.74 6.12 11.40
C GLU A 107 -14.06 5.35 11.57
N SER A 108 -15.15 5.83 10.97
CA SER A 108 -16.44 5.15 10.97
C SER A 108 -16.38 3.78 10.28
N ILE A 109 -15.80 3.72 9.09
CA ILE A 109 -15.66 2.49 8.29
C ILE A 109 -14.73 1.48 9.00
N ALA A 110 -13.68 1.94 9.68
CA ALA A 110 -12.74 1.07 10.39
C ALA A 110 -13.39 0.25 11.52
N GLN A 111 -14.44 0.79 12.16
CA GLN A 111 -15.20 0.06 13.19
C GLN A 111 -15.94 -1.14 12.58
N GLY A 112 -16.50 -0.97 11.37
CA GLY A 112 -17.17 -2.04 10.63
C GLY A 112 -16.20 -2.95 9.88
N ARG A 113 -16.08 -4.24 10.25
CA ARG A 113 -15.24 -5.21 9.51
C ARG A 113 -15.64 -5.35 8.04
N VAL A 114 -16.93 -5.35 7.75
CA VAL A 114 -17.46 -5.50 6.38
C VAL A 114 -17.19 -4.24 5.56
N GLY A 115 -17.51 -3.06 6.10
CA GLY A 115 -17.23 -1.78 5.45
C GLY A 115 -15.75 -1.60 5.13
N TRP A 116 -14.88 -1.96 6.07
CA TRP A 116 -13.44 -1.93 5.84
C TRP A 116 -12.97 -2.87 4.72
N ARG A 117 -13.47 -4.12 4.70
CA ARG A 117 -13.15 -5.07 3.63
C ARG A 117 -13.61 -4.57 2.27
N MET A 118 -14.76 -3.91 2.19
CA MET A 118 -15.27 -3.31 0.96
C MET A 118 -14.38 -2.16 0.47
N LEU A 119 -13.96 -1.27 1.37
CA LEU A 119 -13.06 -0.16 1.05
C LEU A 119 -11.70 -0.65 0.55
N VAL A 120 -11.07 -1.60 1.27
CA VAL A 120 -9.77 -2.16 0.87
C VAL A 120 -9.86 -2.97 -0.42
N SER A 121 -10.94 -3.73 -0.62
CA SER A 121 -11.17 -4.48 -1.86
C SER A 121 -11.42 -3.55 -3.04
N GLY A 122 -12.19 -2.48 -2.85
CA GLY A 122 -12.42 -1.45 -3.86
C GLY A 122 -11.12 -0.81 -4.35
N LEU A 123 -10.23 -0.48 -3.42
CA LEU A 123 -8.90 0.06 -3.74
C LEU A 123 -8.09 -0.88 -4.66
N PHE A 124 -8.21 -2.20 -4.49
CA PHE A 124 -7.54 -3.20 -5.32
C PHE A 124 -8.24 -3.50 -6.65
N SER A 125 -9.57 -3.39 -6.70
CA SER A 125 -10.33 -3.60 -7.94
C SER A 125 -10.07 -2.47 -8.94
N PHE A 126 -9.95 -1.21 -8.47
CA PHE A 126 -9.58 -0.07 -9.31
C PHE A 126 -8.19 -0.20 -9.93
N THR A 127 -7.20 -0.66 -9.16
CA THR A 127 -5.84 -0.84 -9.67
C THR A 127 -5.73 -2.00 -10.65
N LYS A 128 -6.52 -3.07 -10.48
CA LYS A 128 -6.60 -4.19 -11.43
C LYS A 128 -7.29 -3.80 -12.73
N SER A 129 -8.34 -2.98 -12.70
CA SER A 129 -9.06 -2.53 -13.90
C SER A 129 -8.19 -1.66 -14.80
N ASN A 130 -7.30 -0.82 -14.24
CA ASN A 130 -6.37 0.00 -15.01
C ASN A 130 -5.26 -0.80 -15.72
N ARG A 131 -5.08 -2.10 -15.43
CA ARG A 131 -4.13 -2.97 -16.16
C ARG A 131 -4.72 -3.66 -17.39
N ARG A 132 -6.05 -3.68 -17.50
CA ARG A 132 -6.77 -4.31 -18.63
C ARG A 132 -7.06 -3.33 -19.77
N LYS A 133 -6.67 -2.07 -19.62
CA LYS A 133 -6.56 -1.08 -20.70
C LYS A 133 -5.11 -1.01 -21.15
#